data_AF-A0A2G8JMV3-F1
#
_entry.id   AF-A0A2G8JMV3-F1
#
_cell.length_a   1.000
_cell.length_b   1.000
_cell.length_c   1.000
_cell.angle_alpha   90.00
_cell.angle_beta   90.00
_cell.angle_gamma   90.00
#
_symmetry.space_group_name_H-M   'P 1'
#
loop_
_entity.id
_entity.type
_entity.pdbx_description
1 polymer ?
#
loop_
_entity_poly.entity_id
_entity_poly.type
_entity_poly.pdbx_seq_one_letter_code
_entity_poly.pdbx_strand_id
1 'polypeptide(L)'
;MDEGLLSHKYRIQAVRMFVSHLIEQFGDRPTSHVKEALARSIVNEFPKLKGEDGDGYEAWYTSSIGQHAATGYLEERLRNVRKRTAKKNHVSIRKANKTNSDSTASSVSSLESDEGQLLLTFPDDIEPAAIEAMVQWMKHNKEPLGKVREYHQKTAKSRLMWIRENPEGVAIFAKYPRLLDTSGL
;
A
#
# COMPACT_ATOMS: atom_id res chain seq x y z
N MET A 1 31.38 -2.40 -5.59
CA MET A 1 31.00 -3.42 -6.58
C MET A 1 29.60 -3.88 -6.22
N ASP A 2 28.58 -3.29 -6.84
CA ASP A 2 27.16 -3.54 -6.52
C ASP A 2 26.49 -4.45 -7.56
N GLU A 3 27.24 -5.43 -8.07
CA GLU A 3 26.83 -6.28 -9.20
C GLU A 3 25.98 -7.49 -8.74
N GLY A 4 24.76 -7.23 -8.28
CA GLY A 4 23.84 -8.34 -8.04
C GLY A 4 22.61 -8.07 -7.20
N LEU A 5 22.49 -6.87 -6.62
CA LEU A 5 21.36 -6.55 -5.76
C LEU A 5 20.17 -6.13 -6.61
N LEU A 6 19.16 -7.00 -6.71
CA LEU A 6 17.84 -6.66 -7.22
C LEU A 6 17.34 -5.42 -6.46
N SER A 7 17.15 -4.31 -7.18
CA SER A 7 16.62 -3.07 -6.60
C SER A 7 15.31 -3.36 -5.88
N HIS A 8 15.05 -2.62 -4.81
CA HIS A 8 13.88 -2.78 -3.95
C HIS A 8 12.56 -2.88 -4.76
N LYS A 9 12.42 -2.08 -5.83
CA LYS A 9 11.26 -2.12 -6.73
C LYS A 9 11.08 -3.50 -7.39
N TYR A 10 12.15 -4.05 -7.94
CA TYR A 10 12.11 -5.36 -8.61
C TYR A 10 11.95 -6.51 -7.63
N ARG A 11 12.50 -6.41 -6.41
CA ARG A 11 12.29 -7.40 -5.36
C ARG A 11 10.80 -7.50 -4.99
N ILE A 12 10.13 -6.35 -4.84
CA ILE A 12 8.68 -6.31 -4.61
C ILE A 12 7.93 -6.97 -5.77
N GLN A 13 8.33 -6.70 -7.02
CA GLN A 13 7.69 -7.28 -8.20
C GLN A 13 7.86 -8.80 -8.25
N ALA A 14 9.05 -9.32 -7.97
CA ALA A 14 9.31 -10.76 -7.89
C ALA A 14 8.43 -11.43 -6.82
N VAL A 15 8.40 -10.88 -5.60
CA VAL A 15 7.54 -11.37 -4.51
C VAL A 15 6.07 -11.38 -4.92
N ARG A 16 5.60 -10.37 -5.68
CA ARG A 16 4.23 -10.35 -6.20
C ARG A 16 3.98 -11.50 -7.17
N MET A 17 4.87 -11.75 -8.12
CA MET A 17 4.72 -12.85 -9.08
C MET A 17 4.67 -14.21 -8.38
N PHE A 18 5.61 -14.46 -7.46
CA PHE A 18 5.66 -15.71 -6.71
C PHE A 18 4.40 -15.95 -5.87
N VAL A 19 3.90 -14.91 -5.19
CA VAL A 19 2.67 -15.03 -4.40
C VAL A 19 1.42 -15.16 -5.27
N SER A 20 1.37 -14.50 -6.43
CA SER A 20 0.28 -14.72 -7.40
C SER A 20 0.25 -16.19 -7.83
N HIS A 21 1.41 -16.76 -8.19
CA HIS A 21 1.52 -18.17 -8.54
C HIS A 21 1.07 -19.10 -7.39
N LEU A 22 1.49 -18.83 -6.14
CA LEU A 22 1.02 -19.59 -4.98
C LEU A 22 -0.50 -19.55 -4.83
N ILE A 23 -1.12 -18.39 -5.05
CA ILE A 23 -2.57 -18.23 -4.91
C ILE A 23 -3.32 -18.94 -6.02
N GLU A 24 -2.81 -18.89 -7.25
CA GLU A 24 -3.40 -19.57 -8.40
C GLU A 24 -3.41 -21.09 -8.22
N GLN A 25 -2.33 -21.65 -7.65
CA GLN A 25 -2.17 -23.10 -7.49
C GLN A 25 -2.78 -23.65 -6.19
N PHE A 26 -2.63 -22.94 -5.08
CA PHE A 26 -2.95 -23.44 -3.73
C PHE A 26 -3.96 -22.57 -2.97
N GLY A 27 -4.48 -21.50 -3.58
CA GLY A 27 -5.40 -20.57 -2.94
C GLY A 27 -4.73 -19.57 -1.99
N ASP A 28 -5.53 -18.83 -1.23
CA ASP A 28 -5.04 -17.74 -0.36
C ASP A 28 -4.32 -18.23 0.91
N ARG A 29 -4.40 -19.52 1.22
CA ARG A 29 -3.80 -20.17 2.39
C ARG A 29 -2.96 -21.39 1.99
N PRO A 30 -1.83 -21.19 1.27
CA PRO A 30 -0.89 -22.27 1.01
C PRO A 30 -0.31 -22.80 2.32
N THR A 31 -0.05 -24.11 2.36
CA THR A 31 0.53 -24.78 3.53
C THR A 31 1.97 -24.33 3.78
N SER A 32 2.47 -24.53 5.01
CA SER A 32 3.84 -24.17 5.38
C SER A 32 4.87 -24.86 4.49
N HIS A 33 4.65 -26.14 4.18
CA HIS A 33 5.53 -26.93 3.32
C HIS A 33 5.65 -26.35 1.90
N VAL A 34 4.53 -25.94 1.29
CA VAL A 34 4.52 -25.35 -0.06
C VAL A 34 5.26 -24.00 -0.09
N LYS A 35 5.05 -23.16 0.93
CA LYS A 35 5.75 -21.87 1.04
C LYS A 35 7.26 -22.06 1.22
N GLU A 36 7.66 -23.05 2.02
CA GLU A 36 9.08 -23.38 2.22
C GLU A 36 9.72 -23.96 0.95
N ALA A 37 9.04 -24.88 0.26
CA ALA A 37 9.50 -25.44 -1.00
C ALA A 37 9.74 -24.34 -2.05
N LEU A 38 8.83 -23.36 -2.16
CA LEU A 38 9.01 -22.22 -3.04
C LEU A 38 10.19 -21.34 -2.62
N ALA A 39 10.32 -21.05 -1.32
CA ALA A 39 11.45 -20.26 -0.81
C ALA A 39 12.80 -20.92 -1.13
N ARG A 40 12.89 -22.24 -0.96
CA ARG A 40 14.08 -23.02 -1.34
C ARG A 40 14.32 -22.99 -2.86
N SER A 41 13.29 -23.12 -3.69
CA SER A 41 13.41 -23.04 -5.15
C SER A 41 13.93 -21.68 -5.61
N ILE A 42 13.42 -20.59 -5.01
CA ILE A 42 13.86 -19.22 -5.34
C ILE A 42 15.36 -19.05 -5.08
N VAL A 43 15.86 -19.50 -3.94
CA VAL A 43 17.28 -19.40 -3.61
C VAL A 43 18.13 -20.31 -4.47
N ASN A 44 17.61 -21.50 -4.84
CA ASN A 44 18.31 -22.43 -5.71
C ASN A 44 18.44 -21.90 -7.15
N GLU A 45 17.36 -21.35 -7.71
CA GLU A 45 17.35 -20.79 -9.07
C GLU A 45 18.04 -19.42 -9.13
N PHE A 46 17.94 -18.64 -8.07
CA PHE A 46 18.51 -17.29 -7.98
C PHE A 46 19.42 -17.16 -6.75
N PRO A 47 20.66 -17.70 -6.77
CA PRO A 47 21.56 -17.66 -5.62
C PRO A 47 21.88 -16.24 -5.10
N LYS A 48 21.79 -15.22 -5.97
CA LYS A 48 21.98 -13.81 -5.58
C LYS A 48 20.83 -13.25 -4.71
N LEU A 49 19.72 -13.97 -4.59
CA LEU A 49 18.58 -13.64 -3.73
C LEU A 49 18.63 -14.32 -2.36
N LYS A 50 19.68 -15.08 -2.10
CA LYS A 50 19.94 -15.74 -0.83
C LYS A 50 20.13 -14.70 0.29
N GLY A 51 19.46 -14.90 1.43
CA GLY A 51 19.71 -14.13 2.64
C GLY A 51 21.08 -14.45 3.26
N GLU A 52 21.61 -13.54 4.08
CA GLU A 52 22.87 -13.75 4.80
C GLU A 52 22.75 -14.80 5.91
N ASP A 53 21.53 -15.02 6.41
CA ASP A 53 21.25 -15.95 7.50
C ASP A 53 21.01 -17.38 7.01
N GLY A 54 21.62 -18.36 7.69
CA GLY A 54 21.30 -19.79 7.55
C GLY A 54 21.46 -20.36 6.14
N ASP A 55 20.45 -21.12 5.70
CA ASP A 55 20.37 -21.69 4.35
C ASP A 55 20.02 -20.62 3.30
N GLY A 56 19.64 -19.43 3.76
CA GLY A 56 19.34 -18.19 3.05
C GLY A 56 17.96 -18.14 2.39
N TYR A 57 17.09 -19.13 2.60
CA TYR A 57 15.67 -19.08 2.23
C TYR A 57 14.78 -18.45 3.31
N GLU A 58 15.32 -18.25 4.50
CA GLU A 58 14.63 -17.78 5.71
C GLU A 58 14.08 -16.36 5.53
N ALA A 59 14.79 -15.51 4.77
CA ALA A 59 14.32 -14.19 4.35
C ALA A 59 13.02 -14.26 3.52
N TRP A 60 12.85 -15.33 2.74
CA TRP A 60 11.68 -15.54 1.89
C TRP A 60 10.53 -16.17 2.67
N TYR A 61 10.82 -17.16 3.51
CA TYR A 61 9.84 -17.79 4.37
C TYR A 61 10.49 -18.46 5.59
N THR A 62 9.95 -18.14 6.77
CA THR A 62 10.22 -18.86 8.01
C THR A 62 8.90 -19.36 8.59
N SER A 63 8.82 -20.66 8.83
CA SER A 63 7.64 -21.29 9.46
C SER A 63 7.42 -20.77 10.88
N SER A 64 6.18 -20.87 11.37
CA SER A 64 5.87 -20.53 12.75
C SER A 64 6.57 -21.48 13.72
N ILE A 65 7.25 -20.94 14.72
CA ILE A 65 7.94 -21.71 15.76
C ILE A 65 7.37 -21.28 17.12
N GLY A 66 6.69 -22.20 17.81
CA GLY A 66 6.07 -21.92 19.11
C GLY A 66 5.05 -20.78 19.04
N GLN A 67 5.32 -19.70 19.77
CA GLN A 67 4.47 -18.50 19.81
C GLN A 67 4.76 -17.49 18.68
N HIS A 68 5.79 -17.73 17.87
CA HIS A 68 6.16 -16.84 16.78
C HIS A 68 5.36 -17.20 15.52
N ALA A 69 4.65 -16.21 14.98
CA ALA A 69 3.97 -16.35 13.70
C ALA A 69 4.98 -16.55 12.57
N ALA A 70 4.55 -17.22 11.49
CA ALA A 70 5.35 -17.34 10.28
C ALA A 70 5.71 -15.95 9.70
N THR A 71 6.94 -15.82 9.21
CA THR A 71 7.53 -14.57 8.70
C THR A 71 8.17 -14.79 7.32
N GLY A 72 8.73 -13.72 6.76
CA GLY A 72 9.37 -13.72 5.44
C GLY A 72 8.55 -12.99 4.37
N TYR A 73 9.19 -12.65 3.25
CA TYR A 73 8.57 -11.87 2.18
C TYR A 73 7.28 -12.50 1.63
N LEU A 74 7.27 -13.83 1.48
CA LEU A 74 6.11 -14.55 0.96
C LEU A 74 4.92 -14.50 1.94
N GLU A 75 5.16 -14.79 3.22
CA GLU A 75 4.10 -14.78 4.23
C GLU A 75 3.55 -13.37 4.47
N GLU A 76 4.41 -12.35 4.52
CA GLU A 76 3.97 -10.97 4.71
C GLU A 76 3.10 -10.49 3.53
N ARG A 77 3.48 -10.85 2.30
CA ARG A 77 2.66 -10.52 1.13
C ARG A 77 1.33 -11.28 1.14
N LEU A 78 1.32 -12.57 1.47
CA LEU A 78 0.08 -13.36 1.62
C LEU A 78 -0.83 -12.78 2.69
N ARG A 79 -0.28 -12.39 3.85
CA ARG A 79 -1.00 -11.72 4.94
C ARG A 79 -1.66 -10.43 4.44
N ASN A 80 -0.95 -9.63 3.65
CA ASN A 80 -1.48 -8.40 3.07
C ASN A 80 -2.54 -8.65 1.98
N VAL A 81 -2.45 -9.74 1.23
CA VAL A 81 -3.55 -10.18 0.34
C VAL A 81 -4.79 -10.53 1.17
N ARG A 82 -4.67 -11.40 2.19
CA ARG A 82 -5.78 -11.81 3.06
C ARG A 82 -6.45 -10.62 3.74
N LYS A 83 -5.68 -9.67 4.29
CA LYS A 83 -6.20 -8.44 4.90
C LYS A 83 -7.04 -7.62 3.92
N ARG A 84 -6.59 -7.48 2.67
CA ARG A 84 -7.31 -6.73 1.63
C ARG A 84 -8.60 -7.44 1.21
N THR A 85 -8.56 -8.75 1.01
CA THR A 85 -9.74 -9.55 0.68
C THR A 85 -10.78 -9.49 1.80
N ALA A 86 -10.36 -9.60 3.07
CA ALA A 86 -11.25 -9.46 4.22
C ALA A 86 -11.92 -8.07 4.28
N LYS A 87 -11.16 -6.99 4.02
CA LYS A 87 -11.72 -5.63 3.96
C LYS A 87 -12.72 -5.48 2.82
N LYS A 88 -12.43 -6.03 1.64
CA LYS A 88 -13.35 -6.02 0.49
C LYS A 88 -14.67 -6.72 0.82
N ASN A 89 -14.59 -7.90 1.45
CA ASN A 89 -15.76 -8.67 1.87
C ASN A 89 -16.57 -7.94 2.96
N HIS A 90 -15.90 -7.27 3.89
CA HIS A 90 -16.59 -6.50 4.93
C HIS A 90 -17.29 -5.25 4.36
N VAL A 91 -16.66 -4.57 3.40
CA VAL A 91 -17.29 -3.43 2.68
C VAL A 91 -18.47 -3.91 1.84
N SER A 92 -18.37 -5.06 1.15
CA SER A 92 -19.49 -5.61 0.37
C SER A 92 -20.66 -6.02 1.26
N ILE A 93 -20.41 -6.61 2.44
CA ILE A 93 -21.46 -6.95 3.42
C ILE A 93 -22.14 -5.67 3.94
N ARG A 94 -21.38 -4.62 4.27
CA ARG A 94 -21.97 -3.34 4.68
C ARG A 94 -22.80 -2.68 3.57
N LYS A 95 -22.40 -2.85 2.31
CA LYS A 95 -23.15 -2.32 1.16
C LYS A 95 -24.44 -3.12 0.91
N ALA A 96 -24.41 -4.44 1.07
CA ALA A 96 -25.60 -5.31 0.98
C ALA A 96 -26.61 -5.04 2.11
N ASN A 97 -26.16 -4.72 3.32
CA ASN A 97 -27.07 -4.36 4.41
C ASN A 97 -27.66 -2.94 4.27
N LYS A 98 -27.12 -2.10 3.37
CA LYS A 98 -27.62 -0.75 3.11
C LYS A 98 -28.68 -0.71 1.99
N THR A 99 -28.91 -1.81 1.26
CA THR A 99 -29.92 -1.87 0.19
C THR A 99 -31.34 -2.20 0.67
N ASN A 100 -31.58 -2.27 2.00
CA ASN A 100 -32.94 -2.39 2.56
C ASN A 100 -33.51 -1.07 3.10
N SER A 101 -32.86 0.07 2.87
CA SER A 101 -33.46 1.37 3.17
C SER A 101 -33.14 2.38 2.07
N ASP A 102 -34.16 2.58 1.25
CA ASP A 102 -34.47 3.74 0.44
C ASP A 102 -33.61 4.08 -0.79
N SER A 103 -34.32 4.45 -1.82
CA SER A 103 -33.87 4.67 -3.19
C SER A 103 -33.13 5.99 -3.31
N THR A 104 -32.00 6.04 -4.02
CA THR A 104 -31.68 7.03 -5.08
C THR A 104 -30.22 6.91 -5.55
N ALA A 105 -30.08 6.67 -6.87
CA ALA A 105 -29.00 7.00 -7.80
C ALA A 105 -27.53 6.97 -7.34
N SER A 106 -26.75 6.01 -7.86
CA SER A 106 -25.91 6.19 -9.07
C SER A 106 -24.77 5.19 -9.08
N SER A 107 -24.85 4.29 -10.06
CA SER A 107 -23.79 3.39 -10.47
C SER A 107 -22.68 4.18 -11.15
N VAL A 108 -21.44 4.02 -10.68
CA VAL A 108 -20.28 4.21 -11.56
C VAL A 108 -19.21 3.18 -11.17
N SER A 109 -19.04 2.22 -12.06
CA SER A 109 -17.85 1.40 -12.20
C SER A 109 -16.65 2.29 -12.50
N SER A 110 -15.58 2.18 -11.73
CA SER A 110 -14.24 2.42 -12.28
C SER A 110 -13.27 1.42 -11.68
N LEU A 111 -12.91 0.46 -12.51
CA LEU A 111 -11.77 -0.42 -12.34
C LEU A 111 -10.55 0.43 -12.72
N GLU A 112 -9.87 1.01 -11.74
CA GLU A 112 -8.54 1.55 -11.94
C GLU A 112 -7.53 0.66 -11.25
N SER A 113 -6.83 -0.09 -12.10
CA SER A 113 -5.51 -0.65 -11.87
C SER A 113 -4.68 0.30 -11.02
N ASP A 114 -4.14 -0.15 -9.88
CA ASP A 114 -3.09 0.66 -9.27
C ASP A 114 -2.07 -0.12 -8.45
N GLU A 115 -0.84 0.01 -8.91
CA GLU A 115 0.37 -0.43 -8.27
C GLU A 115 0.68 0.46 -7.06
N GLY A 116 1.06 -0.16 -5.94
CA GLY A 116 1.96 0.50 -4.98
C GLY A 116 1.38 1.55 -4.03
N GLN A 117 0.07 1.65 -3.81
CA GLN A 117 -0.43 2.54 -2.74
C GLN A 117 -0.19 1.95 -1.34
N LEU A 118 0.68 2.63 -0.58
CA LEU A 118 0.59 2.72 0.89
C LEU A 118 -0.86 3.06 1.23
N LEU A 119 -1.51 2.20 2.02
CA LEU A 119 -2.92 2.32 2.40
C LEU A 119 -3.11 3.48 3.38
N LEU A 120 -3.05 4.72 2.88
CA LEU A 120 -3.55 5.87 3.59
C LEU A 120 -5.08 5.87 3.45
N THR A 121 -5.78 5.61 4.54
CA THR A 121 -7.22 5.82 4.62
C THR A 121 -7.50 7.31 4.58
N PHE A 122 -7.74 7.84 3.38
CA PHE A 122 -8.19 9.22 3.20
C PHE A 122 -9.72 9.29 3.42
N PRO A 123 -10.21 10.20 4.27
CA PRO A 123 -11.65 10.46 4.38
C PRO A 123 -12.17 11.11 3.10
N ASP A 124 -13.32 10.62 2.62
CA ASP A 124 -14.28 11.10 1.62
C ASP A 124 -13.80 11.86 0.36
N ASP A 125 -14.57 11.73 -0.73
CA ASP A 125 -14.37 12.49 -1.96
C ASP A 125 -14.75 13.96 -1.72
N ILE A 126 -13.81 14.71 -1.14
CA ILE A 126 -13.90 16.16 -0.97
C ILE A 126 -13.94 16.79 -2.36
N GLU A 127 -14.90 17.68 -2.57
CA GLU A 127 -15.06 18.42 -3.83
C GLU A 127 -13.76 19.18 -4.18
N PRO A 128 -13.34 19.20 -5.47
CA PRO A 128 -12.09 19.86 -5.88
C PRO A 128 -12.02 21.34 -5.48
N ALA A 129 -13.14 22.06 -5.54
CA ALA A 129 -13.20 23.46 -5.10
C ALA A 129 -12.90 23.62 -3.59
N ALA A 130 -13.38 22.68 -2.76
CA ALA A 130 -13.09 22.68 -1.33
C ALA A 130 -11.62 22.33 -1.03
N ILE A 131 -11.02 21.43 -1.81
CA ILE A 131 -9.57 21.14 -1.73
C ILE A 131 -8.75 22.39 -2.03
N GLU A 132 -9.09 23.12 -3.10
CA GLU A 132 -8.40 24.35 -3.48
C GLU A 132 -8.52 25.42 -2.39
N ALA A 133 -9.72 25.61 -1.84
CA ALA A 133 -9.94 26.53 -0.72
C ALA A 133 -9.10 26.15 0.52
N MET A 134 -9.00 24.87 0.87
CA MET A 134 -8.16 24.40 1.98
C MET A 134 -6.67 24.66 1.72
N VAL A 135 -6.20 24.42 0.50
CA VAL A 135 -4.81 24.68 0.09
C VAL A 135 -4.51 26.17 0.14
N GLN A 136 -5.40 27.01 -0.41
CA GLN A 136 -5.24 28.46 -0.39
C GLN A 136 -5.27 29.03 1.04
N TRP A 137 -6.11 28.46 1.90
CA TRP A 137 -6.13 28.81 3.32
C TRP A 137 -4.79 28.50 3.99
N MET A 138 -4.24 27.28 3.80
CA MET A 138 -2.94 26.89 4.35
C MET A 138 -1.77 27.75 3.85
N LYS A 139 -1.89 28.40 2.68
CA LYS A 139 -0.86 29.34 2.18
C LYS A 139 -0.81 30.65 2.98
N HIS A 140 -1.93 31.08 3.55
CA HIS A 140 -2.06 32.38 4.22
C HIS A 140 -2.24 32.27 5.74
N ASN A 141 -2.51 31.07 6.26
CA ASN A 141 -2.82 30.84 7.68
C ASN A 141 -1.91 29.76 8.27
N LYS A 142 -1.32 30.05 9.43
CA LYS A 142 -0.36 29.18 10.12
C LYS A 142 -0.88 28.64 11.45
N GLU A 143 -1.98 29.19 11.93
CA GLU A 143 -2.63 28.83 13.18
C GLU A 143 -4.15 28.75 13.00
N PRO A 144 -4.85 27.91 13.78
CA PRO A 144 -4.31 26.99 14.79
C PRO A 144 -3.73 25.71 14.15
N LEU A 145 -2.69 25.13 14.78
CA LEU A 145 -2.00 23.93 14.30
C LEU A 145 -2.92 22.72 14.07
N GLY A 146 -3.98 22.59 14.88
CA GLY A 146 -4.99 21.54 14.70
C GLY A 146 -5.65 21.61 13.33
N LYS A 147 -6.00 22.82 12.87
CA LYS A 147 -6.67 23.07 11.59
C LYS A 147 -5.71 22.90 10.40
N VAL A 148 -4.46 23.33 10.56
CA VAL A 148 -3.40 23.09 9.56
C VAL A 148 -3.20 21.58 9.36
N ARG A 149 -3.10 20.81 10.46
CA ARG A 149 -2.97 19.34 10.40
C ARG A 149 -4.17 18.68 9.74
N GLU A 150 -5.37 19.12 10.09
CA GLU A 150 -6.62 18.64 9.49
C GLU A 150 -6.63 18.86 7.97
N TYR A 151 -6.26 20.06 7.50
CA TYR A 151 -6.24 20.37 6.07
C TYR A 151 -5.12 19.63 5.34
N HIS A 152 -3.97 19.40 5.98
CA HIS A 152 -2.95 18.51 5.41
C HIS A 152 -3.42 17.07 5.24
N GLN A 153 -4.20 16.55 6.19
CA GLN A 153 -4.79 15.20 6.11
C GLN A 153 -5.85 15.13 5.01
N LYS A 154 -6.77 16.10 4.96
CA LYS A 154 -7.84 16.17 3.96
C LYS A 154 -7.30 16.30 2.52
N THR A 155 -6.25 17.09 2.33
CA THR A 155 -5.65 17.33 1.00
C THR A 155 -4.61 16.27 0.58
N ALA A 156 -4.33 15.27 1.43
CA ALA A 156 -3.24 14.33 1.18
C ALA A 156 -3.48 13.40 -0.03
N LYS A 157 -4.73 12.99 -0.28
CA LYS A 157 -5.11 12.23 -1.48
C LYS A 157 -4.83 13.04 -2.76
N SER A 158 -5.33 14.28 -2.81
CA SER A 158 -5.15 15.17 -3.97
C SER A 158 -3.69 15.51 -4.21
N ARG A 159 -2.91 15.71 -3.13
CA ARG A 159 -1.46 15.90 -3.20
C ARG A 159 -0.76 14.69 -3.80
N LEU A 160 -1.13 13.47 -3.39
CA LEU A 160 -0.57 12.23 -3.92
C LEU A 160 -0.91 12.02 -5.40
N MET A 161 -2.16 12.28 -5.81
CA MET A 161 -2.54 12.19 -7.23
C MET A 161 -1.76 13.20 -8.07
N TRP A 162 -1.62 14.43 -7.59
CA TRP A 162 -0.84 15.45 -8.28
C TRP A 162 0.64 15.07 -8.44
N ILE A 163 1.27 14.46 -7.42
CA ILE A 163 2.66 13.95 -7.52
C ILE A 163 2.78 12.90 -8.62
N ARG A 164 1.80 12.01 -8.75
CA ARG A 164 1.82 10.96 -9.78
C ARG A 164 1.71 11.53 -11.18
N GLU A 165 0.90 12.58 -11.34
CA GLU A 165 0.77 13.32 -12.60
C GLU A 165 1.98 14.20 -12.91
N ASN A 166 2.79 14.57 -11.90
CA ASN A 166 3.90 15.52 -12.01
C ASN A 166 5.20 14.90 -11.45
N PRO A 167 5.84 13.97 -12.19
CA PRO A 167 6.96 13.17 -11.69
C PRO A 167 8.22 13.98 -11.35
N GLU A 168 8.42 15.15 -11.97
CA GLU A 168 9.55 16.05 -11.70
C GLU A 168 9.52 16.65 -10.27
N GLY A 169 8.36 16.64 -9.60
CA GLY A 169 8.20 16.85 -8.15
C GLY A 169 8.50 18.26 -7.60
N VAL A 170 9.37 19.05 -8.24
CA VAL A 170 9.84 20.35 -7.75
C VAL A 170 8.75 21.41 -7.62
N ALA A 171 7.73 21.37 -8.49
CA ALA A 171 6.61 22.30 -8.46
C ALA A 171 5.57 22.00 -7.37
N ILE A 172 5.72 20.89 -6.62
CA ILE A 172 4.76 20.52 -5.58
C ILE A 172 4.66 21.59 -4.50
N PHE A 173 5.77 22.24 -4.15
CA PHE A 173 5.81 23.23 -3.07
C PHE A 173 5.16 24.55 -3.44
N ALA A 174 5.06 24.86 -4.75
CA ALA A 174 4.27 26.00 -5.23
C ALA A 174 2.76 25.74 -5.08
N LYS A 175 2.33 24.47 -5.24
CA LYS A 175 0.93 24.09 -5.17
C LYS A 175 0.49 23.78 -3.73
N TYR A 176 1.23 22.94 -3.01
CA TYR A 176 0.95 22.50 -1.66
C TYR A 176 2.07 22.93 -0.70
N PRO A 177 1.77 23.74 0.34
CA PRO A 177 2.78 24.10 1.34
C PRO A 177 3.26 22.85 2.11
N ARG A 178 4.52 22.81 2.57
CA ARG A 178 4.95 21.79 3.55
C ARG A 178 4.45 22.17 4.93
N LEU A 179 4.32 21.14 5.78
CA LEU A 179 4.11 21.35 7.21
C LEU A 179 5.27 22.10 7.89
N LEU A 180 6.46 22.08 7.30
CA LEU A 180 7.66 22.75 7.80
C LEU A 180 7.95 24.11 7.13
N ASP A 181 7.27 24.44 6.03
CA ASP A 181 7.41 25.77 5.38
C ASP A 181 6.68 26.85 6.22
N THR A 182 5.99 26.43 7.28
CA THR A 182 5.46 27.32 8.30
C THR A 182 6.58 27.72 9.25
N SER A 183 7.14 28.92 9.04
CA SER A 183 8.12 29.56 9.94
C SER A 183 7.66 29.48 11.40
N GLY A 184 8.32 28.63 12.20
CA GLY A 184 7.95 28.35 13.60
C GLY A 184 8.45 27.02 14.17
N LEU A 185 9.35 26.32 13.46
CA LEU A 185 10.11 25.16 13.95
C LEU A 185 11.59 25.40 13.67
#